data_AF-A0AAE0AH99-F1
#
_entry.id   AF-A0AAE0AH99-F1
#
_cell.length_a   1.000
_cell.length_b   1.000
_cell.length_c   1.000
_cell.angle_alpha   90.00
_cell.angle_beta   90.00
_cell.angle_gamma   90.00
#
_symmetry.space_group_name_H-M   'P 1'
#
loop_
_entity.id
_entity.type
_entity.pdbx_description
1 polymer ?
#
loop_
_entity_poly.entity_id
_entity_poly.type
_entity_poly.pdbx_seq_one_letter_code
_entity_poly.pdbx_strand_id
1 'polypeptide(L)'
;MKSAISAIVNSKIHLNHSLLFRRSIFHPTKQISRPPPSLIRTTTSLTKNNSGFAPTIMASAFKPEHARSPPALPLPAPPLTKFKIGLCQLSVTADKERNIAHARKAIEEAVEKGAKLVLLPEIWNSPYSNDSFPVYAEDIDAGYEASPSTAMLSEVSRLLKITIVGGSIPERCGDRLYNTCCVFGTDGKLKAKHRKIHLFDIDIPGKITFMESKTLTAGDTPTIVDTDVGRIGIGICYDIRFQELAMIYAARGAHLICYPGAFNMTTGPLHWELLQRARAADSQLYVATCSPARDEAGGYVAWGHSTLVGPFGEVLATTEHAEDLIIAEIDYSLIDLRRTNLPLSKQRRGDLYQLVDVQRLNSQ
;
A
#
# COMPACT_ATOMS: atom_id res chain seq x y z
N MET A 1 -67.45 -21.44 -2.51
CA MET A 1 -67.76 -21.27 -3.96
C MET A 1 -66.46 -20.84 -4.62
N LYS A 2 -65.73 -21.82 -5.20
CA LYS A 2 -65.45 -21.98 -6.65
C LYS A 2 -64.61 -20.82 -7.21
N SER A 3 -63.43 -20.95 -7.80
CA SER A 3 -62.60 -22.07 -8.33
C SER A 3 -61.24 -21.43 -8.74
N ALA A 4 -60.04 -21.94 -8.39
CA ALA A 4 -59.28 -23.05 -9.00
C ALA A 4 -58.89 -22.81 -10.48
N ILE A 5 -57.75 -23.18 -11.08
CA ILE A 5 -56.49 -23.91 -10.76
C ILE A 5 -55.60 -23.85 -12.06
N SER A 6 -54.29 -24.13 -11.95
CA SER A 6 -53.36 -24.70 -12.99
C SER A 6 -52.50 -23.76 -13.85
N ALA A 7 -51.30 -24.10 -14.35
CA ALA A 7 -50.12 -24.86 -13.90
C ALA A 7 -49.01 -24.65 -14.98
N ILE A 8 -47.76 -24.52 -14.51
CA ILE A 8 -46.47 -24.99 -15.04
C ILE A 8 -46.39 -25.46 -16.52
N VAL A 9 -45.46 -24.89 -17.30
CA VAL A 9 -44.53 -25.62 -18.19
C VAL A 9 -43.17 -24.91 -18.29
N ASN A 10 -42.11 -25.71 -18.08
CA ASN A 10 -40.68 -25.44 -18.29
C ASN A 10 -40.32 -25.19 -19.77
N SER A 11 -39.37 -24.31 -20.05
CA SER A 11 -38.42 -24.54 -21.14
C SER A 11 -37.05 -23.91 -20.83
N LYS A 12 -36.09 -24.80 -20.55
CA LYS A 12 -34.65 -24.55 -20.53
C LYS A 12 -34.19 -24.08 -21.91
N ILE A 13 -33.44 -22.99 -21.98
CA ILE A 13 -32.60 -22.66 -23.14
C ILE A 13 -31.15 -22.88 -22.71
N HIS A 14 -30.57 -23.97 -23.22
CA HIS A 14 -29.13 -24.22 -23.22
C HIS A 14 -28.50 -23.37 -24.33
N LEU A 15 -27.59 -22.46 -23.98
CA LEU A 15 -26.61 -21.90 -24.91
C LEU A 15 -25.24 -22.53 -24.61
N ASN A 16 -24.85 -23.45 -25.51
CA ASN A 16 -23.50 -23.96 -25.65
C ASN A 16 -22.64 -22.88 -26.34
N HIS A 17 -21.57 -22.45 -25.68
CA HIS A 17 -20.42 -21.87 -26.37
C HIS A 17 -19.16 -22.67 -26.00
N SER A 18 -18.82 -23.62 -26.88
CA SER A 18 -17.53 -24.29 -26.92
C SER A 18 -16.53 -23.38 -27.65
N LEU A 19 -15.48 -22.94 -26.96
CA LEU A 19 -14.29 -22.36 -27.59
C LEU A 19 -13.10 -23.28 -27.30
N LEU A 20 -12.73 -24.01 -28.35
CA LEU A 20 -11.55 -24.85 -28.47
C LEU A 20 -10.29 -23.97 -28.47
N PHE A 21 -9.42 -24.13 -27.47
CA PHE A 21 -8.01 -23.76 -27.60
C PHE A 21 -7.16 -25.04 -27.69
N ARG A 22 -6.59 -25.22 -28.88
CA ARG A 22 -5.70 -26.33 -29.26
C ARG A 22 -4.42 -26.31 -28.43
N ARG A 23 -4.10 -27.45 -27.83
CA ARG A 23 -2.73 -27.81 -27.40
C ARG A 23 -1.89 -28.09 -28.64
N SER A 24 -0.76 -27.38 -28.82
CA SER A 24 0.31 -27.80 -29.72
C SER A 24 1.43 -28.45 -28.91
N ILE A 25 1.60 -29.75 -29.13
CA ILE A 25 2.77 -30.54 -28.73
C ILE A 25 3.72 -30.53 -29.95
N PHE A 26 4.97 -30.08 -29.79
CA PHE A 26 6.07 -30.49 -30.68
C PHE A 26 7.39 -30.59 -29.90
N HIS A 27 8.14 -31.62 -30.29
CA HIS A 27 9.26 -32.28 -29.62
C HIS A 27 10.60 -31.53 -29.69
N PRO A 28 11.62 -31.94 -28.88
CA PRO A 28 12.89 -31.24 -28.73
C PRO A 28 13.92 -31.64 -29.80
N THR A 29 14.76 -30.71 -30.23
CA THR A 29 15.92 -30.98 -31.09
C THR A 29 17.24 -30.59 -30.44
N LYS A 30 17.98 -31.66 -30.08
CA LYS A 30 19.43 -31.92 -30.22
C LYS A 30 20.45 -30.85 -29.79
N GLN A 31 21.20 -31.25 -28.76
CA GLN A 31 22.58 -30.86 -28.44
C GLN A 31 23.50 -30.86 -29.67
N ILE A 32 24.35 -29.84 -29.77
CA ILE A 32 25.56 -29.86 -30.61
C ILE A 32 26.78 -29.76 -29.68
N SER A 33 27.64 -30.78 -29.79
CA SER A 33 28.88 -31.01 -29.06
C SER A 33 30.06 -30.21 -29.61
N ARG A 34 30.93 -29.74 -28.71
CA ARG A 34 32.24 -29.12 -28.98
C ARG A 34 33.27 -30.12 -29.55
N PRO A 35 34.28 -29.68 -30.33
CA PRO A 35 35.53 -30.41 -30.50
C PRO A 35 36.69 -29.85 -29.63
N PRO A 36 37.79 -30.62 -29.41
CA PRO A 36 38.78 -30.45 -28.34
C PRO A 36 40.04 -29.64 -28.78
N PRO A 37 41.04 -29.39 -27.88
CA PRO A 37 42.10 -28.41 -28.10
C PRO A 37 43.35 -29.03 -28.76
N SER A 38 44.04 -28.25 -29.59
CA SER A 38 45.37 -28.59 -30.12
C SER A 38 46.45 -27.63 -29.60
N LEU A 39 47.39 -28.18 -28.83
CA LEU A 39 48.67 -27.62 -28.44
C LEU A 39 49.68 -27.71 -29.60
N ILE A 40 50.30 -26.60 -30.01
CA ILE A 40 51.71 -26.58 -30.48
C ILE A 40 52.37 -25.26 -30.04
N ARG A 41 53.57 -25.40 -29.48
CA ARG A 41 54.48 -24.39 -28.94
C ARG A 41 55.63 -24.22 -29.92
N THR A 42 55.95 -23.00 -30.36
CA THR A 42 57.35 -22.55 -30.58
C THR A 42 57.43 -21.04 -30.87
N THR A 43 58.19 -20.40 -29.98
CA THR A 43 59.00 -19.17 -30.06
C THR A 43 59.20 -18.48 -31.42
N THR A 44 58.92 -17.17 -31.45
CA THR A 44 59.82 -16.16 -32.06
C THR A 44 59.60 -14.79 -31.40
N SER A 45 60.73 -14.20 -30.99
CA SER A 45 60.88 -12.85 -30.44
C SER A 45 60.51 -11.79 -31.47
N LEU A 46 59.52 -10.96 -31.16
CA LEU A 46 59.27 -9.67 -31.82
C LEU A 46 58.89 -8.63 -30.77
N THR A 47 59.82 -7.71 -30.53
CA THR A 47 59.63 -6.45 -29.82
C THR A 47 58.59 -5.60 -30.53
N LYS A 48 57.41 -5.43 -29.92
CA LYS A 48 56.49 -4.35 -30.26
C LYS A 48 55.96 -3.71 -28.99
N ASN A 49 56.35 -2.46 -28.82
CA ASN A 49 55.67 -1.47 -27.98
C ASN A 49 54.17 -1.57 -28.22
N ASN A 50 53.45 -2.06 -27.22
CA ASN A 50 52.02 -1.83 -27.10
C ASN A 50 51.81 -1.22 -25.72
N SER A 51 51.64 0.09 -25.72
CA SER A 51 51.08 0.84 -24.61
C SER A 51 49.82 0.12 -24.14
N GLY A 52 49.92 -0.52 -22.98
CA GLY A 52 48.79 -1.12 -22.31
C GLY A 52 47.80 -0.03 -21.96
N PHE A 53 46.76 0.13 -22.79
CA PHE A 53 45.50 0.68 -22.33
C PHE A 53 44.93 -0.35 -21.36
N ALA A 54 45.27 -0.19 -20.07
CA ALA A 54 44.40 -0.67 -19.03
C ALA A 54 43.02 -0.05 -19.30
N PRO A 55 41.92 -0.83 -19.32
CA PRO A 55 40.61 -0.21 -19.26
C PRO A 55 40.56 0.43 -17.88
N THR A 56 40.83 1.74 -17.82
CA THR A 56 40.41 2.57 -16.70
C THR A 56 38.90 2.45 -16.72
N ILE A 57 38.37 1.49 -15.95
CA ILE A 57 36.98 1.52 -15.55
C ILE A 57 36.91 2.83 -14.77
N MET A 58 36.53 3.91 -15.45
CA MET A 58 36.15 5.15 -14.83
C MET A 58 35.00 4.76 -13.92
N ALA A 59 35.32 4.43 -12.66
CA ALA A 59 34.35 4.28 -11.61
C ALA A 59 33.52 5.55 -11.69
N SER A 60 32.23 5.40 -11.99
CA SER A 60 31.39 6.54 -12.28
C SER A 60 31.54 7.54 -11.14
N ALA A 61 31.92 8.78 -11.43
CA ALA A 61 32.22 9.79 -10.43
C ALA A 61 31.03 10.16 -9.53
N PHE A 62 29.83 9.61 -9.81
CA PHE A 62 28.65 9.83 -9.00
C PHE A 62 28.62 8.93 -7.77
N LYS A 63 28.16 9.52 -6.67
CA LYS A 63 27.97 8.89 -5.37
C LYS A 63 26.46 8.67 -5.15
N PRO A 64 25.92 7.46 -5.34
CA PRO A 64 24.48 7.20 -5.24
C PRO A 64 23.89 7.59 -3.89
N GLU A 65 24.69 7.53 -2.83
CA GLU A 65 24.33 7.97 -1.49
C GLU A 65 23.96 9.47 -1.42
N HIS A 66 24.48 10.30 -2.33
CA HIS A 66 24.14 11.71 -2.41
C HIS A 66 22.78 11.97 -3.09
N ALA A 67 22.15 10.96 -3.70
CA ALA A 67 20.83 11.12 -4.33
C ALA A 67 19.70 11.32 -3.31
N ARG A 68 19.98 11.19 -2.01
CA ARG A 68 19.05 11.42 -0.91
C ARG A 68 19.74 12.28 0.15
N SER A 69 19.06 13.30 0.64
CA SER A 69 19.51 14.13 1.76
C SER A 69 18.51 14.10 2.91
N PRO A 70 18.87 13.59 4.09
CA PRO A 70 20.11 12.86 4.37
C PRO A 70 20.21 11.53 3.60
N PRO A 71 21.35 10.81 3.63
CA PRO A 71 21.47 9.49 3.00
C PRO A 71 20.43 8.48 3.51
N ALA A 72 20.10 7.49 2.69
CA ALA A 72 19.13 6.45 3.07
C ALA A 72 19.62 5.64 4.28
N LEU A 73 18.70 5.31 5.18
CA LEU A 73 18.96 4.39 6.28
C LEU A 73 19.06 2.95 5.73
N PRO A 74 19.93 2.11 6.30
CA PRO A 74 19.85 0.67 6.09
C PRO A 74 18.45 0.16 6.45
N LEU A 75 17.98 -0.85 5.73
CA LEU A 75 16.72 -1.51 6.09
C LEU A 75 16.93 -2.22 7.45
N PRO A 76 16.17 -1.87 8.50
CA PRO A 76 16.30 -2.54 9.78
C PRO A 76 15.77 -3.97 9.66
N ALA A 77 16.35 -4.92 10.40
CA ALA A 77 15.81 -6.27 10.44
C ALA A 77 14.39 -6.24 11.05
N PRO A 78 13.35 -6.71 10.33
CA PRO A 78 12.00 -6.70 10.86
C PRO A 78 11.83 -7.81 11.91
N PRO A 79 11.03 -7.62 12.98
CA PRO A 79 10.82 -8.65 13.99
C PRO A 79 10.15 -9.92 13.42
N LEU A 80 9.37 -9.77 12.35
CA LEU A 80 8.80 -10.86 11.56
C LEU A 80 9.24 -10.74 10.10
N THR A 81 9.73 -11.84 9.53
CA THR A 81 10.09 -11.90 8.10
C THR A 81 8.90 -12.26 7.22
N LYS A 82 8.00 -13.11 7.71
CA LYS A 82 6.83 -13.59 6.98
C LYS A 82 5.59 -13.62 7.88
N PHE A 83 4.49 -13.04 7.43
CA PHE A 83 3.24 -12.95 8.20
C PHE A 83 2.05 -12.66 7.29
N LYS A 84 0.82 -12.79 7.81
CA LYS A 84 -0.39 -12.42 7.07
C LYS A 84 -0.88 -11.01 7.43
N ILE A 85 -1.33 -10.28 6.43
CA ILE A 85 -2.04 -9.00 6.55
C ILE A 85 -3.53 -9.19 6.24
N GLY A 86 -4.39 -8.54 7.02
CA GLY A 86 -5.82 -8.39 6.77
C GLY A 86 -6.17 -7.01 6.22
N LEU A 87 -6.85 -6.91 5.08
CA LEU A 87 -7.38 -5.64 4.55
C LEU A 87 -8.91 -5.68 4.64
N CYS A 88 -9.49 -4.88 5.52
CA CYS A 88 -10.93 -4.91 5.79
C CYS A 88 -11.64 -3.86 4.93
N GLN A 89 -12.21 -4.27 3.79
CA GLN A 89 -13.03 -3.37 2.96
C GLN A 89 -14.43 -3.27 3.56
N LEU A 90 -14.66 -2.25 4.39
CA LEU A 90 -15.89 -2.12 5.18
C LEU A 90 -16.97 -1.32 4.46
N SER A 91 -18.23 -1.76 4.55
CA SER A 91 -19.37 -0.88 4.34
C SER A 91 -19.45 0.13 5.49
N VAL A 92 -19.51 1.41 5.14
CA VAL A 92 -19.55 2.53 6.10
C VAL A 92 -20.93 3.17 6.06
N THR A 93 -21.48 3.49 7.22
CA THR A 93 -22.81 4.09 7.37
C THR A 93 -22.77 5.40 8.15
N ALA A 94 -23.92 6.08 8.28
CA ALA A 94 -24.04 7.25 9.15
C ALA A 94 -24.08 6.91 10.66
N ASP A 95 -24.23 5.63 11.01
CA ASP A 95 -24.23 5.18 12.40
C ASP A 95 -22.80 4.82 12.85
N LYS A 96 -22.19 5.70 13.65
CA LYS A 96 -20.82 5.53 14.14
C LYS A 96 -20.68 4.28 15.01
N GLU A 97 -21.62 4.01 15.91
CA GLU A 97 -21.54 2.87 16.83
C GLU A 97 -21.60 1.56 16.04
N ARG A 98 -22.50 1.49 15.05
CA ARG A 98 -22.54 0.36 14.11
C ARG A 98 -21.20 0.21 13.38
N ASN A 99 -20.62 1.28 12.86
CA ASN A 99 -19.35 1.22 12.13
C ASN A 99 -18.21 0.70 13.03
N ILE A 100 -18.15 1.14 14.29
CA ILE A 100 -17.15 0.67 15.28
C ILE A 100 -17.34 -0.82 15.60
N ALA A 101 -18.57 -1.25 15.88
CA ALA A 101 -18.86 -2.65 16.13
C ALA A 101 -18.54 -3.53 14.91
N HIS A 102 -18.83 -3.02 13.72
CA HIS A 102 -18.56 -3.72 12.47
C HIS A 102 -17.06 -3.84 12.18
N ALA A 103 -16.29 -2.76 12.35
CA ALA A 103 -14.84 -2.78 12.20
C ALA A 103 -14.18 -3.76 13.18
N ARG A 104 -14.63 -3.79 14.45
CA ARG A 104 -14.17 -4.77 15.45
C ARG A 104 -14.35 -6.21 14.95
N LYS A 105 -15.55 -6.54 14.47
CA LYS A 105 -15.86 -7.88 13.97
C LYS A 105 -14.96 -8.27 12.78
N ALA A 106 -14.74 -7.35 11.84
CA ALA A 106 -13.86 -7.60 10.71
C ALA A 106 -12.40 -7.81 11.13
N ILE A 107 -11.92 -7.06 12.12
CA ILE A 107 -10.59 -7.26 12.73
C ILE A 107 -10.50 -8.67 13.35
N GLU A 108 -11.49 -9.05 14.16
CA GLU A 108 -11.53 -10.36 14.82
C GLU A 108 -11.50 -11.49 13.77
N GLU A 109 -12.32 -11.40 12.72
CA GLU A 109 -12.33 -12.36 11.62
C GLU A 109 -10.97 -12.45 10.89
N ALA A 110 -10.30 -11.31 10.68
CA ALA A 110 -8.97 -11.29 10.07
C ALA A 110 -7.94 -12.03 10.94
N VAL A 111 -7.99 -11.85 12.26
CA VAL A 111 -7.11 -12.52 13.21
C VAL A 111 -7.41 -14.02 13.30
N GLU A 112 -8.68 -14.42 13.27
CA GLU A 112 -9.07 -15.84 13.19
C GLU A 112 -8.46 -16.53 11.95
N LYS A 113 -8.34 -15.80 10.84
CA LYS A 113 -7.68 -16.26 9.59
C LYS A 113 -6.14 -16.14 9.63
N GLY A 114 -5.58 -15.68 10.74
CA GLY A 114 -4.16 -15.66 11.05
C GLY A 114 -3.44 -14.33 10.77
N ALA A 115 -4.16 -13.23 10.53
CA ALA A 115 -3.55 -11.92 10.34
C ALA A 115 -2.75 -11.47 11.58
N LYS A 116 -1.57 -10.90 11.36
CA LYS A 116 -0.73 -10.25 12.38
C LYS A 116 -0.72 -8.72 12.25
N LEU A 117 -1.10 -8.24 11.08
CA LEU A 117 -1.34 -6.84 10.75
C LEU A 117 -2.75 -6.72 10.18
N VAL A 118 -3.53 -5.76 10.66
CA VAL A 118 -4.82 -5.39 10.04
C VAL A 118 -4.77 -3.93 9.57
N LEU A 119 -5.29 -3.66 8.38
CA LEU A 119 -5.49 -2.34 7.81
C LEU A 119 -6.99 -2.08 7.64
N LEU A 120 -7.46 -0.98 8.21
CA LEU A 120 -8.82 -0.45 7.99
C LEU A 120 -8.82 0.64 6.90
N PRO A 121 -10.00 1.02 6.36
CA PRO A 121 -10.08 1.99 5.27
C PRO A 121 -10.07 3.46 5.75
N GLU A 122 -9.98 4.40 4.82
CA GLU A 122 -10.09 5.84 5.11
C GLU A 122 -11.50 6.20 5.61
N ILE A 123 -11.58 7.04 6.65
CA ILE A 123 -12.82 7.54 7.28
C ILE A 123 -13.84 6.41 7.47
N TRP A 124 -13.42 5.35 8.14
CA TRP A 124 -14.24 4.14 8.30
C TRP A 124 -15.34 4.28 9.34
N ASN A 125 -15.24 5.27 10.23
CA ASN A 125 -16.18 5.47 11.34
C ASN A 125 -17.37 6.38 11.00
N SER A 126 -17.42 6.99 9.81
CA SER A 126 -18.42 7.99 9.44
C SER A 126 -18.54 8.20 7.93
N PRO A 127 -19.60 8.86 7.43
CA PRO A 127 -19.69 9.21 6.01
C PRO A 127 -18.57 10.17 5.57
N TYR A 128 -18.02 9.95 4.37
CA TYR A 128 -16.98 10.81 3.80
C TYR A 128 -17.59 12.08 3.19
N SER A 129 -17.76 13.14 4.00
CA SER A 129 -18.23 14.44 3.53
C SER A 129 -17.78 15.59 4.44
N ASN A 130 -17.66 16.79 3.85
CA ASN A 130 -17.31 18.02 4.58
C ASN A 130 -18.31 18.37 5.69
N ASP A 131 -19.58 18.03 5.54
CA ASP A 131 -20.61 18.28 6.55
C ASP A 131 -20.54 17.25 7.69
N SER A 132 -20.10 16.03 7.40
CA SER A 132 -19.94 14.97 8.40
C SER A 132 -18.69 15.15 9.24
N PHE A 133 -17.56 15.58 8.68
CA PHE A 133 -16.29 15.59 9.42
C PHE A 133 -16.37 16.31 10.79
N PRO A 134 -16.97 17.51 10.93
CA PRO A 134 -17.06 18.18 12.23
C PRO A 134 -17.94 17.45 13.24
N VAL A 135 -19.02 16.82 12.77
CA VAL A 135 -20.00 16.11 13.61
C VAL A 135 -19.44 14.81 14.14
N TYR A 136 -18.68 14.09 13.30
CA TYR A 136 -18.15 12.78 13.63
C TYR A 136 -16.73 12.83 14.18
N ALA A 137 -16.08 13.99 14.21
CA ALA A 137 -14.71 14.12 14.69
C ALA A 137 -14.57 13.74 16.17
N GLU A 138 -13.48 13.03 16.47
CA GLU A 138 -13.13 12.57 17.80
C GLU A 138 -11.83 13.22 18.28
N ASP A 139 -11.76 13.54 19.57
CA ASP A 139 -10.51 14.02 20.17
C ASP A 139 -9.71 12.82 20.67
N ILE A 140 -8.72 12.42 19.87
CA ILE A 140 -7.88 11.24 20.10
C ILE A 140 -7.02 11.42 21.36
N ASP A 141 -6.66 12.66 21.71
CA ASP A 141 -5.73 12.94 22.80
C ASP A 141 -6.47 13.19 24.14
N ALA A 142 -7.79 13.45 24.09
CA ALA A 142 -8.64 13.66 25.28
C ALA A 142 -9.08 12.36 25.99
N GLY A 143 -8.63 11.18 25.50
CA GLY A 143 -8.85 9.88 26.14
C GLY A 143 -10.01 9.07 25.55
N TYR A 144 -10.25 7.89 26.14
CA TYR A 144 -11.09 6.84 25.55
C TYR A 144 -12.53 7.27 25.24
N GLU A 145 -13.19 7.99 26.15
CA GLU A 145 -14.58 8.45 25.95
C GLU A 145 -14.70 9.50 24.83
N ALA A 146 -13.66 10.30 24.61
CA ALA A 146 -13.63 11.32 23.57
C ALA A 146 -13.27 10.77 22.19
N SER A 147 -12.76 9.53 22.14
CA SER A 147 -12.48 8.81 20.90
C SER A 147 -12.80 7.31 21.00
N PRO A 148 -14.10 6.94 20.96
CA PRO A 148 -14.50 5.53 21.01
C PRO A 148 -13.93 4.70 19.85
N SER A 149 -13.67 5.32 18.69
CA SER A 149 -13.06 4.63 17.55
C SER A 149 -11.64 4.17 17.88
N THR A 150 -10.81 5.05 18.45
CA THR A 150 -9.42 4.70 18.81
C THR A 150 -9.35 3.84 20.07
N ALA A 151 -10.30 4.01 21.00
CA ALA A 151 -10.45 3.15 22.18
C ALA A 151 -10.66 1.69 21.78
N MET A 152 -11.59 1.44 20.85
CA MET A 152 -11.85 0.11 20.31
C MET A 152 -10.58 -0.50 19.69
N LEU A 153 -9.86 0.26 18.86
CA LEU A 153 -8.65 -0.20 18.19
C LEU A 153 -7.52 -0.55 19.18
N SER A 154 -7.32 0.29 20.20
CA SER A 154 -6.36 0.05 21.27
C SER A 154 -6.68 -1.22 22.06
N GLU A 155 -7.95 -1.39 22.42
CA GLU A 155 -8.41 -2.56 23.17
C GLU A 155 -8.20 -3.84 22.37
N VAL A 156 -8.70 -3.89 21.12
CA VAL A 156 -8.68 -5.09 20.30
C VAL A 156 -7.25 -5.46 19.87
N SER A 157 -6.37 -4.48 19.60
CA SER A 157 -4.98 -4.76 19.26
C SER A 157 -4.22 -5.43 20.41
N ARG A 158 -4.50 -5.01 21.65
CA ARG A 158 -3.96 -5.63 22.88
C ARG A 158 -4.53 -7.02 23.12
N LEU A 159 -5.85 -7.17 23.03
CA LEU A 159 -6.53 -8.45 23.30
C LEU A 159 -6.08 -9.53 22.31
N LEU A 160 -6.01 -9.18 21.03
CA LEU A 160 -5.66 -10.11 19.95
C LEU A 160 -4.15 -10.17 19.68
N LYS A 161 -3.35 -9.30 20.34
CA LYS A 161 -1.89 -9.19 20.17
C LYS A 161 -1.48 -9.03 18.70
N ILE A 162 -2.09 -8.06 18.02
CA ILE A 162 -1.79 -7.73 16.63
C ILE A 162 -1.39 -6.27 16.47
N THR A 163 -0.74 -5.95 15.35
CA THR A 163 -0.57 -4.55 14.92
C THR A 163 -1.81 -4.13 14.12
N ILE A 164 -2.32 -2.92 14.36
CA ILE A 164 -3.44 -2.36 13.60
C ILE A 164 -3.03 -1.01 13.01
N VAL A 165 -3.11 -0.89 11.69
CA VAL A 165 -3.16 0.41 11.02
C VAL A 165 -4.63 0.76 10.89
N GLY A 166 -5.08 1.64 11.78
CA GLY A 166 -6.48 1.90 12.09
C GLY A 166 -7.24 2.70 11.05
N GLY A 167 -6.89 2.58 9.77
CA GLY A 167 -7.54 3.33 8.71
C GLY A 167 -7.42 4.82 8.96
N SER A 168 -8.45 5.60 8.71
CA SER A 168 -8.52 6.94 9.27
C SER A 168 -9.90 7.29 9.84
N ILE A 169 -9.92 8.32 10.68
CA ILE A 169 -11.13 8.95 11.22
C ILE A 169 -10.98 10.49 11.15
N PRO A 170 -12.08 11.26 11.18
CA PRO A 170 -11.99 12.69 11.44
C PRO A 170 -11.50 12.90 12.89
N GLU A 171 -10.38 13.59 13.05
CA GLU A 171 -9.81 13.96 14.35
C GLU A 171 -10.13 15.42 14.65
N ARG A 172 -10.52 15.71 15.89
CA ARG A 172 -10.61 17.06 16.44
C ARG A 172 -9.39 17.35 17.30
N CYS A 173 -8.77 18.50 17.09
CA CYS A 173 -7.67 19.00 17.91
C CYS A 173 -7.82 20.52 18.05
N GLY A 174 -8.41 20.94 19.18
CA GLY A 174 -8.92 22.31 19.35
C GLY A 174 -9.94 22.65 18.26
N ASP A 175 -9.76 23.80 17.61
CA ASP A 175 -10.64 24.29 16.54
C ASP A 175 -10.36 23.65 15.17
N ARG A 176 -9.34 22.79 15.07
CA ARG A 176 -8.91 22.17 13.83
C ARG A 176 -9.43 20.75 13.70
N LEU A 177 -9.70 20.37 12.46
CA LEU A 177 -10.08 19.02 12.07
C LEU A 177 -9.02 18.41 11.17
N TYR A 178 -8.78 17.11 11.30
CA TYR A 178 -7.80 16.38 10.50
C TYR A 178 -8.38 15.05 10.00
N ASN A 179 -7.85 14.54 8.90
CA ASN A 179 -8.06 13.14 8.48
C ASN A 179 -6.90 12.32 9.03
N THR A 180 -7.16 11.46 10.02
CA THR A 180 -6.09 10.92 10.88
C THR A 180 -6.10 9.41 10.96
N CYS A 181 -4.96 8.82 10.64
CA CYS A 181 -4.66 7.39 10.79
C CYS A 181 -3.85 7.13 12.06
N CYS A 182 -4.37 6.27 12.93
CA CYS A 182 -3.67 5.80 14.13
C CYS A 182 -3.10 4.40 13.93
N VAL A 183 -1.89 4.17 14.43
CA VAL A 183 -1.25 2.84 14.43
C VAL A 183 -1.15 2.33 15.85
N PHE A 184 -1.71 1.15 16.12
CA PHE A 184 -1.69 0.51 17.43
C PHE A 184 -0.76 -0.71 17.42
N GLY A 185 0.05 -0.82 18.47
CA GLY A 185 0.91 -1.97 18.72
C GLY A 185 0.17 -3.14 19.35
N THR A 186 0.86 -4.28 19.46
CA THR A 186 0.34 -5.50 20.09
C THR A 186 0.07 -5.35 21.60
N ASP A 187 0.55 -4.27 22.22
CA ASP A 187 0.32 -3.92 23.62
C ASP A 187 -0.86 -2.94 23.82
N GLY A 188 -1.55 -2.58 22.74
CA GLY A 188 -2.66 -1.61 22.77
C GLY A 188 -2.21 -0.15 22.67
N LYS A 189 -0.91 0.15 22.70
CA LYS A 189 -0.45 1.54 22.71
C LYS A 189 -0.54 2.15 21.32
N LEU A 190 -0.90 3.42 21.27
CA LEU A 190 -0.79 4.25 20.08
C LEU A 190 0.70 4.45 19.76
N LYS A 191 1.17 3.86 18.66
CA LYS A 191 2.56 3.90 18.20
C LYS A 191 2.83 5.10 17.30
N ALA A 192 1.83 5.52 16.53
CA ALA A 192 1.91 6.68 15.67
C ALA A 192 0.53 7.25 15.33
N LYS A 193 0.51 8.55 15.04
CA LYS A 193 -0.64 9.30 14.52
C LYS A 193 -0.20 10.00 13.24
N HIS A 194 -0.84 9.68 12.12
CA HIS A 194 -0.58 10.27 10.82
C HIS A 194 -1.78 11.12 10.39
N ARG A 195 -1.59 12.43 10.29
CA ARG A 195 -2.57 13.34 9.70
C ARG A 195 -2.29 13.44 8.21
N LYS A 196 -3.30 13.25 7.37
CA LYS A 196 -3.21 13.31 5.90
C LYS A 196 -2.49 14.58 5.47
N ILE A 197 -1.40 14.43 4.74
CA ILE A 197 -0.53 15.57 4.38
C ILE A 197 -1.09 16.30 3.16
N HIS A 198 -1.55 15.55 2.17
CA HIS A 198 -2.11 16.12 0.94
C HIS A 198 -3.63 16.00 0.95
N LEU A 199 -4.31 17.12 1.19
CA LEU A 199 -5.78 17.17 1.19
C LEU A 199 -6.35 16.96 -0.23
N PHE A 200 -7.49 16.31 -0.30
CA PHE A 200 -8.16 15.98 -1.56
C PHE A 200 -8.95 17.17 -2.10
N ASP A 201 -8.24 18.08 -2.76
CA ASP A 201 -8.81 19.23 -3.45
C ASP A 201 -8.76 19.00 -4.97
N ILE A 202 -9.90 18.59 -5.54
CA ILE A 202 -10.03 18.38 -6.98
C ILE A 202 -11.30 19.03 -7.52
N ASP A 203 -11.21 19.47 -8.77
CA ASP A 203 -12.35 19.90 -9.56
C ASP A 203 -12.23 19.31 -10.96
N ILE A 204 -13.06 18.31 -11.25
CA ILE A 204 -13.17 17.67 -12.55
C ILE A 204 -14.55 18.02 -13.10
N PRO A 205 -14.64 19.02 -14.00
CA PRO A 205 -15.91 19.53 -14.50
C PRO A 205 -16.85 18.43 -14.99
N GLY A 206 -18.09 18.45 -14.48
CA GLY A 206 -19.14 17.50 -14.84
C GLY A 206 -18.94 16.07 -14.29
N LYS A 207 -17.94 15.83 -13.42
CA LYS A 207 -17.70 14.52 -12.82
C LYS A 207 -17.63 14.57 -11.29
N ILE A 208 -16.64 15.26 -10.74
CA ILE A 208 -16.46 15.35 -9.29
C ILE A 208 -15.72 16.63 -8.91
N THR A 209 -16.29 17.33 -7.93
CA THR A 209 -15.66 18.45 -7.24
C THR A 209 -15.68 18.14 -5.75
N PHE A 210 -14.50 18.09 -5.13
CA PHE A 210 -14.36 17.88 -3.69
C PHE A 210 -13.21 18.73 -3.20
N MET A 211 -13.42 19.45 -2.10
CA MET A 211 -12.42 20.34 -1.49
C MET A 211 -12.35 20.00 -0.01
N GLU A 212 -11.51 19.03 0.34
CA GLU A 212 -11.32 18.57 1.71
C GLU A 212 -10.77 19.70 2.60
N SER A 213 -9.99 20.62 2.03
CA SER A 213 -9.43 21.80 2.72
C SER A 213 -10.45 22.83 3.18
N LYS A 214 -11.70 22.76 2.74
CA LYS A 214 -12.77 23.62 3.27
C LYS A 214 -13.08 23.31 4.74
N THR A 215 -12.80 22.09 5.18
CA THR A 215 -13.16 21.61 6.51
C THR A 215 -11.95 21.04 7.26
N LEU A 216 -11.05 20.32 6.58
CA LEU A 216 -9.91 19.67 7.20
C LEU A 216 -8.62 20.49 7.06
N THR A 217 -7.73 20.29 8.02
CA THR A 217 -6.38 20.84 8.05
C THR A 217 -5.40 19.75 7.63
N ALA A 218 -4.40 20.12 6.83
CA ALA A 218 -3.33 19.21 6.43
C ALA A 218 -2.44 18.84 7.61
N GLY A 219 -1.95 17.59 7.62
CA GLY A 219 -0.81 17.18 8.42
C GLY A 219 0.50 17.81 7.92
N ASP A 220 1.51 17.83 8.78
CA ASP A 220 2.78 18.51 8.52
C ASP A 220 4.00 17.57 8.55
N THR A 221 3.77 16.27 8.79
CA THR A 221 4.83 15.33 9.12
C THR A 221 4.64 13.97 8.42
N PRO A 222 5.61 13.51 7.62
CA PRO A 222 5.69 12.13 7.16
C PRO A 222 5.73 11.15 8.33
N THR A 223 4.88 10.12 8.32
CA THR A 223 4.78 9.17 9.44
C THR A 223 5.38 7.82 9.07
N ILE A 224 6.43 7.43 9.80
CA ILE A 224 7.11 6.15 9.69
C ILE A 224 7.22 5.58 11.10
N VAL A 225 6.78 4.34 11.30
CA VAL A 225 6.64 3.74 12.62
C VAL A 225 7.20 2.33 12.66
N ASP A 226 7.97 2.03 13.72
CA ASP A 226 8.42 0.68 14.02
C ASP A 226 7.32 -0.09 14.77
N THR A 227 7.01 -1.28 14.27
CA THR A 227 5.98 -2.17 14.81
C THR A 227 6.50 -3.59 14.92
N ASP A 228 5.72 -4.48 15.54
CA ASP A 228 6.07 -5.89 15.68
C ASP A 228 6.07 -6.65 14.33
N VAL A 229 5.54 -6.04 13.26
CA VAL A 229 5.54 -6.59 11.90
C VAL A 229 6.52 -5.86 10.96
N GLY A 230 7.39 -5.01 11.52
CA GLY A 230 8.38 -4.22 10.77
C GLY A 230 8.08 -2.73 10.72
N ARG A 231 8.90 -2.00 9.98
CA ARG A 231 8.77 -0.55 9.79
C ARG A 231 7.75 -0.21 8.70
N ILE A 232 6.74 0.59 9.04
CA ILE A 232 5.63 0.94 8.15
C ILE A 232 5.63 2.44 7.87
N GLY A 233 5.53 2.84 6.60
CA GLY A 233 5.18 4.20 6.19
C GLY A 233 3.67 4.36 6.05
N ILE A 234 3.10 5.47 6.51
CA ILE A 234 1.65 5.72 6.46
C ILE A 234 1.36 6.90 5.53
N GLY A 235 0.48 6.72 4.57
CA GLY A 235 -0.16 7.82 3.86
C GLY A 235 -1.66 7.61 3.84
N ILE A 236 -2.46 8.63 3.55
CA ILE A 236 -3.91 8.50 3.40
C ILE A 236 -4.31 8.95 2.00
N CYS A 237 -4.94 8.03 1.26
CA CYS A 237 -5.63 8.28 -0.01
C CYS A 237 -4.82 9.12 -1.00
N TYR A 238 -5.08 10.42 -1.05
CA TYR A 238 -4.46 11.36 -1.97
C TYR A 238 -2.93 11.44 -1.82
N ASP A 239 -2.39 11.11 -0.64
CA ASP A 239 -0.95 10.98 -0.40
C ASP A 239 -0.27 9.99 -1.37
N ILE A 240 -0.99 8.98 -1.87
CA ILE A 240 -0.44 8.02 -2.84
C ILE A 240 -0.05 8.70 -4.17
N ARG A 241 -0.59 9.88 -4.48
CA ARG A 241 -0.26 10.61 -5.73
C ARG A 241 1.12 11.27 -5.68
N PHE A 242 1.71 11.44 -4.50
CA PHE A 242 2.98 12.14 -4.30
C PHE A 242 4.10 11.13 -4.10
N GLN A 243 4.77 10.73 -5.19
CA GLN A 243 5.82 9.71 -5.16
C GLN A 243 6.98 10.04 -4.20
N GLU A 244 7.25 11.32 -3.96
CA GLU A 244 8.30 11.82 -3.07
C GLU A 244 8.11 11.26 -1.65
N LEU A 245 6.86 11.19 -1.17
CA LEU A 245 6.54 10.67 0.15
C LEU A 245 6.89 9.18 0.27
N ALA A 246 6.53 8.37 -0.74
CA ALA A 246 6.90 6.96 -0.78
C ALA A 246 8.42 6.76 -0.88
N MET A 247 9.12 7.63 -1.62
CA MET A 247 10.58 7.58 -1.70
C MET A 247 11.25 7.97 -0.38
N ILE A 248 10.68 8.91 0.39
CA ILE A 248 11.11 9.23 1.75
C ILE A 248 10.92 8.01 2.66
N TYR A 249 9.79 7.31 2.59
CA TYR A 249 9.55 6.09 3.38
C TYR A 249 10.56 4.99 3.07
N ALA A 250 10.87 4.77 1.79
CA ALA A 250 11.94 3.85 1.40
C ALA A 250 13.32 4.31 1.88
N ALA A 251 13.62 5.60 1.83
CA ALA A 251 14.86 6.17 2.33
C ALA A 251 14.99 6.08 3.86
N ARG A 252 13.88 6.07 4.59
CA ARG A 252 13.83 5.88 6.04
C ARG A 252 13.72 4.41 6.48
N GLY A 253 13.86 3.47 5.54
CA GLY A 253 13.93 2.03 5.83
C GLY A 253 12.57 1.37 6.09
N ALA A 254 11.48 1.88 5.54
CA ALA A 254 10.20 1.17 5.56
C ALA A 254 10.29 -0.17 4.80
N HIS A 255 9.45 -1.13 5.18
CA HIS A 255 9.23 -2.40 4.49
C HIS A 255 7.92 -2.41 3.71
N LEU A 256 6.92 -1.75 4.29
CA LEU A 256 5.55 -1.65 3.82
C LEU A 256 5.12 -0.19 3.85
N ILE A 257 4.32 0.22 2.87
CA ILE A 257 3.56 1.46 2.93
C ILE A 257 2.08 1.12 2.97
N CYS A 258 1.36 1.65 3.96
CA CYS A 258 -0.08 1.52 4.06
C CYS A 258 -0.77 2.82 3.63
N TYR A 259 -1.77 2.68 2.75
CA TYR A 259 -2.64 3.75 2.30
C TYR A 259 -4.11 3.38 2.54
N PRO A 260 -4.70 3.64 3.72
CA PRO A 260 -6.14 3.77 3.81
C PRO A 260 -6.60 4.83 2.80
N GLY A 261 -7.59 4.53 1.96
CA GLY A 261 -8.04 5.51 0.99
C GLY A 261 -9.33 5.15 0.27
N ALA A 262 -10.16 6.15 0.01
CA ALA A 262 -11.39 6.04 -0.74
C ALA A 262 -11.27 6.79 -2.07
N PHE A 263 -10.78 6.15 -3.14
CA PHE A 263 -10.87 6.74 -4.48
C PHE A 263 -12.32 6.72 -4.97
N ASN A 264 -12.70 7.66 -5.83
CA ASN A 264 -14.05 7.73 -6.40
C ASN A 264 -14.16 6.99 -7.75
N MET A 265 -15.39 6.87 -8.26
CA MET A 265 -15.70 6.23 -9.55
C MET A 265 -15.05 6.88 -10.79
N THR A 266 -14.55 8.12 -10.70
CA THR A 266 -13.84 8.76 -11.82
C THR A 266 -12.35 8.44 -11.80
N THR A 267 -11.72 8.54 -10.64
CA THR A 267 -10.26 8.40 -10.48
C THR A 267 -9.84 6.97 -10.18
N GLY A 268 -10.69 6.17 -9.54
CA GLY A 268 -10.46 4.78 -9.18
C GLY A 268 -10.05 3.91 -10.37
N PRO A 269 -10.91 3.78 -11.42
CA PRO A 269 -10.63 2.93 -12.57
C PRO A 269 -9.32 3.26 -13.31
N LEU A 270 -8.89 4.52 -13.26
CA LEU A 270 -7.72 5.00 -14.00
C LEU A 270 -6.43 4.95 -13.16
N HIS A 271 -6.53 5.26 -11.87
CA HIS A 271 -5.37 5.60 -11.07
C HIS A 271 -5.15 4.69 -9.86
N TRP A 272 -6.18 4.02 -9.34
CA TRP A 272 -6.04 3.27 -8.08
C TRP A 272 -4.98 2.18 -8.21
N GLU A 273 -5.13 1.27 -9.18
CA GLU A 273 -4.16 0.19 -9.38
C GLU A 273 -2.81 0.70 -9.89
N LEU A 274 -2.82 1.66 -10.81
CA LEU A 274 -1.61 2.22 -11.39
C LEU A 274 -0.70 2.82 -10.30
N LEU A 275 -1.26 3.63 -9.41
CA LEU A 275 -0.49 4.33 -8.39
C LEU A 275 0.08 3.37 -7.36
N GLN A 276 -0.71 2.41 -6.85
CA GLN A 276 -0.19 1.43 -5.89
C GLN A 276 0.98 0.61 -6.46
N ARG A 277 0.87 0.15 -7.72
CA ARG A 277 1.92 -0.61 -8.39
C ARG A 277 3.15 0.23 -8.64
N ALA A 278 2.98 1.48 -9.05
CA ALA A 278 4.08 2.42 -9.22
C ALA A 278 4.81 2.66 -7.88
N ARG A 279 4.09 2.92 -6.79
CA ARG A 279 4.70 3.11 -5.46
C ARG A 279 5.47 1.87 -5.02
N ALA A 280 4.91 0.67 -5.19
CA ALA A 280 5.59 -0.57 -4.82
C ALA A 280 6.85 -0.80 -5.67
N ALA A 281 6.75 -0.68 -7.00
CA ALA A 281 7.84 -0.95 -7.92
C ALA A 281 9.02 0.03 -7.78
N ASP A 282 8.73 1.34 -7.65
CA ASP A 282 9.76 2.39 -7.59
C ASP A 282 10.45 2.45 -6.22
N SER A 283 9.71 2.14 -5.15
CA SER A 283 10.24 2.13 -3.78
C SER A 283 10.88 0.79 -3.42
N GLN A 284 10.57 -0.27 -4.18
CA GLN A 284 10.92 -1.65 -3.92
C GLN A 284 10.41 -2.11 -2.55
N LEU A 285 9.17 -1.74 -2.22
CA LEU A 285 8.48 -2.04 -0.96
C LEU A 285 7.14 -2.72 -1.24
N TYR A 286 6.56 -3.37 -0.22
CA TYR A 286 5.14 -3.70 -0.27
C TYR A 286 4.29 -2.43 -0.18
N VAL A 287 3.13 -2.46 -0.81
CA VAL A 287 2.10 -1.41 -0.68
C VAL A 287 0.77 -2.07 -0.39
N ALA A 288 0.11 -1.65 0.69
CA ALA A 288 -1.23 -2.08 1.05
C ALA A 288 -2.19 -0.90 0.99
N THR A 289 -3.29 -1.05 0.25
CA THR A 289 -4.36 -0.06 0.16
C THR A 289 -5.66 -0.66 0.72
N CYS A 290 -6.40 0.10 1.53
CA CYS A 290 -7.67 -0.35 2.05
C CYS A 290 -8.72 0.74 1.86
N SER A 291 -9.81 0.38 1.20
CA SER A 291 -10.88 1.26 0.74
C SER A 291 -12.19 0.87 1.42
N PRO A 292 -13.11 1.81 1.68
CA PRO A 292 -14.48 1.45 2.00
C PRO A 292 -15.12 0.67 0.85
N ALA A 293 -16.09 -0.18 1.18
CA ALA A 293 -16.95 -0.78 0.18
C ALA A 293 -17.77 0.31 -0.55
N ARG A 294 -18.13 0.03 -1.80
CA ARG A 294 -18.93 0.96 -2.60
C ARG A 294 -20.35 1.03 -2.07
N ASP A 295 -20.78 2.25 -1.75
CA ASP A 295 -22.18 2.60 -1.52
C ASP A 295 -22.64 3.58 -2.59
N GLU A 296 -23.55 3.16 -3.48
CA GLU A 296 -24.10 3.98 -4.55
C GLU A 296 -25.14 4.99 -4.05
N ALA A 297 -25.67 4.80 -2.84
CA ALA A 297 -26.58 5.75 -2.19
C ALA A 297 -25.84 6.84 -1.39
N GLY A 298 -24.53 6.65 -1.15
CA GLY A 298 -23.69 7.58 -0.40
C GLY A 298 -23.35 8.84 -1.18
N GLY A 299 -23.14 9.96 -0.47
CA GLY A 299 -22.73 11.24 -1.08
C GLY A 299 -21.34 11.20 -1.72
N TYR A 300 -20.49 10.25 -1.32
CA TYR A 300 -19.20 9.95 -1.94
C TYR A 300 -19.12 8.46 -2.28
N VAL A 301 -19.19 8.13 -3.57
CA VAL A 301 -19.20 6.74 -4.04
C VAL A 301 -17.78 6.22 -4.17
N ALA A 302 -17.36 5.39 -3.22
CA ALA A 302 -16.03 4.77 -3.20
C ALA A 302 -15.84 3.73 -4.32
N TRP A 303 -14.62 3.62 -4.81
CA TRP A 303 -14.22 2.67 -5.82
C TRP A 303 -14.18 1.23 -5.29
N GLY A 304 -13.83 1.04 -4.01
CA GLY A 304 -13.49 -0.26 -3.41
C GLY A 304 -12.08 -0.71 -3.79
N HIS A 305 -11.93 -2.00 -4.11
CA HIS A 305 -10.70 -2.62 -4.62
C HIS A 305 -9.49 -2.50 -3.69
N SER A 306 -9.69 -2.70 -2.39
CA SER A 306 -8.60 -2.88 -1.42
C SER A 306 -7.60 -3.90 -1.94
N THR A 307 -6.30 -3.60 -1.86
CA THR A 307 -5.28 -4.36 -2.60
C THR A 307 -3.95 -4.45 -1.84
N LEU A 308 -3.31 -5.61 -1.91
CA LEU A 308 -1.90 -5.79 -1.55
C LEU A 308 -1.05 -5.92 -2.81
N VAL A 309 0.02 -5.13 -2.89
CA VAL A 309 1.01 -5.15 -3.97
C VAL A 309 2.38 -5.52 -3.42
N GLY A 310 3.06 -6.44 -4.11
CA GLY A 310 4.42 -6.88 -3.79
C GLY A 310 5.52 -5.95 -4.33
N PRO A 311 6.77 -6.14 -3.90
CA PRO A 311 7.89 -5.25 -4.21
C PRO A 311 8.35 -5.27 -5.69
N PHE A 312 7.85 -6.19 -6.52
CA PHE A 312 8.04 -6.16 -7.98
C PHE A 312 6.94 -5.37 -8.70
N GLY A 313 5.94 -4.85 -7.98
CA GLY A 313 4.78 -4.17 -8.54
C GLY A 313 3.67 -5.13 -8.99
N GLU A 314 3.71 -6.38 -8.54
CA GLU A 314 2.72 -7.41 -8.75
C GLU A 314 1.55 -7.28 -7.76
N VAL A 315 0.31 -7.39 -8.24
CA VAL A 315 -0.87 -7.45 -7.37
C VAL A 315 -0.95 -8.84 -6.77
N LEU A 316 -0.84 -8.94 -5.44
CA LEU A 316 -0.86 -10.20 -4.71
C LEU A 316 -2.27 -10.62 -4.31
N ALA A 317 -3.12 -9.65 -3.98
CA ALA A 317 -4.53 -9.86 -3.68
C ALA A 317 -5.30 -8.55 -3.88
N THR A 318 -6.52 -8.61 -4.40
CA THR A 318 -7.40 -7.45 -4.60
C THR A 318 -8.85 -7.86 -4.37
N THR A 319 -9.65 -6.98 -3.78
CA THR A 319 -11.11 -7.15 -3.69
C THR A 319 -11.78 -6.56 -4.93
N GLU A 320 -13.06 -6.85 -5.08
CA GLU A 320 -13.94 -6.08 -5.96
C GLU A 320 -14.46 -4.82 -5.23
N HIS A 321 -15.68 -4.36 -5.54
CA HIS A 321 -16.26 -3.16 -4.96
C HIS A 321 -17.11 -3.40 -3.71
N ALA A 322 -17.60 -4.62 -3.48
CA ALA A 322 -18.45 -4.97 -2.34
C ALA A 322 -17.63 -5.13 -1.04
N GLU A 323 -18.31 -5.17 0.10
CA GLU A 323 -17.67 -5.50 1.39
C GLU A 323 -16.96 -6.86 1.31
N ASP A 324 -15.70 -6.89 1.73
CA ASP A 324 -14.85 -8.07 1.63
C ASP A 324 -13.62 -7.96 2.54
N LEU A 325 -12.93 -9.08 2.75
CA LEU A 325 -11.74 -9.19 3.59
C LEU A 325 -10.63 -9.94 2.86
N ILE A 326 -9.52 -9.26 2.58
CA ILE A 326 -8.30 -9.91 2.11
C ILE A 326 -7.54 -10.49 3.28
N ILE A 327 -7.06 -11.73 3.14
CA ILE A 327 -5.99 -12.31 3.95
C ILE A 327 -4.87 -12.73 3.02
N ALA A 328 -3.76 -12.00 3.04
CA ALA A 328 -2.63 -12.22 2.15
C ALA A 328 -1.31 -12.30 2.94
N GLU A 329 -0.33 -12.99 2.38
CA GLU A 329 0.97 -13.17 3.01
C GLU A 329 1.96 -12.10 2.54
N ILE A 330 2.70 -11.53 3.48
CA ILE A 330 3.85 -10.67 3.25
C ILE A 330 5.11 -11.50 3.56
N ASP A 331 6.08 -11.46 2.66
CA ASP A 331 7.41 -12.05 2.82
C ASP A 331 8.48 -10.99 2.51
N TYR A 332 9.14 -10.47 3.54
CA TYR A 332 10.14 -9.41 3.38
C TYR A 332 11.43 -9.88 2.72
N SER A 333 11.69 -11.19 2.61
CA SER A 333 12.83 -11.68 1.82
C SER A 333 12.70 -11.29 0.33
N LEU A 334 11.47 -11.04 -0.15
CA LEU A 334 11.23 -10.56 -1.51
C LEU A 334 11.69 -9.12 -1.73
N ILE A 335 11.79 -8.28 -0.68
CA ILE A 335 12.38 -6.94 -0.78
C ILE A 335 13.88 -7.05 -1.06
N ASP A 336 14.57 -7.92 -0.32
CA ASP A 336 16.01 -8.13 -0.48
C ASP A 336 16.33 -8.77 -1.85
N LEU A 337 15.53 -9.75 -2.26
CA LEU A 337 15.62 -10.34 -3.60
C LEU A 337 15.42 -9.28 -4.68
N ARG A 338 14.39 -8.44 -4.56
CA ARG A 338 14.09 -7.36 -5.50
C ARG A 338 15.24 -6.36 -5.61
N ARG A 339 15.81 -5.93 -4.48
CA ARG A 339 16.93 -4.98 -4.43
C ARG A 339 18.25 -5.59 -4.91
N THR A 340 18.42 -6.90 -4.78
CA THR A 340 19.57 -7.63 -5.32
C THR A 340 19.48 -7.73 -6.85
N ASN A 341 18.32 -8.11 -7.38
CA ASN A 341 18.10 -8.27 -8.81
C ASN A 341 18.02 -6.92 -9.56
N LEU A 342 17.52 -5.87 -8.91
CA LEU A 342 17.43 -4.53 -9.47
C LEU A 342 17.96 -3.49 -8.45
N PRO A 343 19.27 -3.25 -8.38
CA PRO A 343 19.89 -2.43 -7.33
C PRO A 343 19.77 -0.93 -7.61
N LEU A 344 18.53 -0.41 -7.63
CA LEU A 344 18.23 0.99 -7.94
C LEU A 344 19.02 1.97 -7.05
N SER A 345 19.23 1.63 -5.77
CA SER A 345 20.00 2.45 -4.82
C SER A 345 21.45 2.69 -5.24
N LYS A 346 22.06 1.79 -6.03
CA LYS A 346 23.43 1.93 -6.54
C LYS A 346 23.51 2.71 -7.85
N GLN A 347 22.37 3.03 -8.46
CA GLN A 347 22.27 3.59 -9.81
C GLN A 347 21.70 5.01 -9.82
N ARG A 348 21.22 5.52 -8.67
CA ARG A 348 20.69 6.89 -8.57
C ARG A 348 21.81 7.91 -8.83
N ARG A 349 21.50 8.92 -9.63
CA ARG A 349 22.44 9.97 -10.05
C ARG A 349 22.39 11.16 -9.11
N GLY A 350 22.95 10.97 -7.90
CA GLY A 350 23.01 12.01 -6.86
C GLY A 350 23.79 13.26 -7.24
N ASP A 351 24.58 13.18 -8.31
CA ASP A 351 25.26 14.29 -8.97
C ASP A 351 24.32 15.15 -9.85
N LEU A 352 23.16 14.62 -10.25
CA LEU A 352 22.20 15.31 -11.12
C LEU A 352 20.92 15.71 -10.39
N TYR A 353 20.45 14.89 -9.47
CA TYR A 353 19.23 15.13 -8.72
C TYR A 353 19.32 14.57 -7.30
N GLN A 354 18.54 15.16 -6.40
CA GLN A 354 18.45 14.74 -5.02
C GLN A 354 17.00 14.79 -4.53
N LEU A 355 16.60 13.76 -3.78
CA LEU A 355 15.42 13.81 -2.94
C LEU A 355 15.81 14.34 -1.55
N VAL A 356 15.21 15.46 -1.13
CA VAL A 356 15.51 16.10 0.15
C VAL A 356 14.37 15.85 1.14
N ASP A 357 14.70 15.15 2.21
CA ASP A 357 13.86 14.92 3.38
C ASP A 357 14.12 16.04 4.40
N VAL A 358 13.40 17.15 4.24
CA VAL A 358 13.59 18.38 5.01
C VAL A 358 13.45 18.14 6.53
N GLN A 359 12.49 17.32 6.94
CA GLN A 359 12.26 17.05 8.36
C GLN A 359 13.45 16.31 8.99
N ARG A 360 13.96 15.25 8.32
CA ARG A 360 15.10 14.51 8.85
C ARG A 360 16.39 15.31 8.78
N LEU A 361 16.54 16.15 7.75
CA LEU A 361 17.70 17.04 7.62
C LEU A 361 17.79 18.03 8.79
N ASN A 362 16.66 18.59 9.23
CA ASN A 362 16.62 19.56 10.32
C ASN A 362 16.69 18.92 11.73
N SER A 363 16.62 17.58 11.81
CA SER A 363 16.65 16.83 13.08
C SER A 363 18.02 16.20 13.38
N GLN A 364 18.98 16.34 12.46
CA GLN A 364 20.38 15.93 12.60
C GLN A 364 21.22 17.16 12.95
#